data_AF-A0A2E0RA78-F1
#
_entry.id   AF-A0A2E0RA78-F1
#
_cell.length_a   1.000
_cell.length_b   1.000
_cell.length_c   1.000
_cell.angle_alpha   90.00
_cell.angle_beta   90.00
_cell.angle_gamma   90.00
#
_symmetry.space_group_name_H-M   'P 1'
#
loop_
_entity.id
_entity.type
_entity.pdbx_description
1 polymer ?
#
loop_
_entity_poly.entity_id
_entity_poly.type
_entity_poly.pdbx_seq_one_letter_code
_entity_poly.pdbx_strand_id
1 'polypeptide(L)'
;MAEIPEHLLKRAQEAKARATSEGDTSSTEATATESKIPEELLERTAAAGSKPSAVATKDASEEITSPQPPPASATGPAGHTQRLLAVVKSGSIQDVKLKPVDKVHVWPHLLIVEFVAALAVTAFCVVFSIFVNAPLLELANFNQTPNPSKAPWYFLGLQELLTMFHPMVAGVTIPGLALFLLILAPYIDKNPSNKPEDRKFAISLMTVHLMFWAVLVMIGSFFRGPGFNFIFPWADGLFFEL
;
A
#
# COMPACT_ATOMS: atom_id res chain seq x y z
N MET A 1 -13.90 41.31 -17.41
CA MET A 1 -14.53 41.43 -16.08
C MET A 1 -15.95 40.92 -16.22
N ALA A 2 -16.24 39.73 -15.72
CA ALA A 2 -17.57 39.14 -15.81
C ALA A 2 -18.39 39.61 -14.59
N GLU A 3 -19.46 40.36 -14.85
CA GLU A 3 -20.37 40.86 -13.81
C GLU A 3 -21.13 39.69 -13.19
N ILE A 4 -20.99 39.53 -11.87
CA ILE A 4 -21.71 38.51 -11.10
C ILE A 4 -23.18 38.95 -11.01
N PRO A 5 -24.15 38.14 -11.46
CA PRO A 5 -25.55 38.54 -11.51
C PRO A 5 -26.14 38.74 -10.09
N GLU A 6 -26.80 39.87 -9.88
CA GLU A 6 -27.21 40.43 -8.57
C GLU A 6 -28.02 39.48 -7.66
N HIS A 7 -28.78 38.56 -8.25
CA HIS A 7 -29.59 37.59 -7.50
C HIS A 7 -28.75 36.61 -6.67
N LEU A 8 -27.50 36.35 -7.04
CA LEU A 8 -26.59 35.48 -6.28
C LEU A 8 -26.02 36.20 -5.06
N LEU A 9 -25.74 37.50 -5.18
CA LEU A 9 -25.31 38.32 -4.04
C LEU A 9 -26.41 38.46 -3.00
N LYS A 10 -27.66 38.63 -3.45
CA LYS A 10 -28.82 38.73 -2.56
C LYS A 10 -29.03 37.44 -1.75
N ARG A 11 -28.92 36.27 -2.38
CA ARG A 11 -28.99 34.96 -1.68
C ARG A 11 -27.83 34.74 -0.71
N ALA A 12 -26.62 35.16 -1.08
CA ALA A 12 -25.46 35.05 -0.19
C ALA A 12 -25.60 35.96 1.06
N GLN A 13 -26.16 37.16 0.89
CA GLN A 13 -26.43 38.07 2.00
C GLN A 13 -27.55 37.55 2.91
N GLU A 14 -28.61 36.96 2.34
CA GLU A 14 -29.71 36.37 3.10
C GLU A 14 -29.26 35.12 3.89
N ALA A 15 -28.40 34.28 3.29
CA ALA A 15 -27.78 33.16 3.99
C ALA A 15 -26.85 33.62 5.14
N LYS A 16 -26.10 34.71 4.93
CA LYS A 16 -25.24 35.28 5.97
C LYS A 16 -26.05 35.92 7.10
N ALA A 17 -27.16 36.59 6.78
CA ALA A 17 -28.08 37.16 7.77
C ALA A 17 -28.70 36.06 8.64
N ARG A 18 -29.13 34.94 8.02
CA ARG A 18 -29.67 33.79 8.74
C ARG A 18 -28.66 33.11 9.67
N ALA A 19 -27.39 33.02 9.24
CA ALA A 19 -26.31 32.49 10.07
C ALA A 19 -25.95 33.43 11.24
N THR A 20 -26.18 34.73 11.10
CA THR A 20 -25.88 35.71 12.17
C THR A 20 -27.01 35.78 13.21
N SER A 21 -28.26 35.46 12.84
CA SER A 21 -29.39 35.39 13.77
C SER A 21 -29.45 34.12 14.62
N GLU A 22 -28.80 33.04 14.21
CA GLU A 22 -28.75 31.76 14.95
C GLU A 22 -27.55 31.67 15.92
N GLY A 23 -26.66 32.67 15.94
CA GLY A 23 -25.41 32.67 16.69
C GLY A 23 -25.45 33.27 18.11
N ASP A 24 -26.61 33.75 18.59
CA ASP A 24 -26.70 34.49 19.85
C ASP A 24 -27.69 33.83 20.83
N THR A 25 -27.42 32.56 21.16
CA THR A 25 -27.93 31.92 22.39
C THR A 25 -27.13 30.67 22.69
N SER A 26 -26.03 30.82 23.44
CA SER A 26 -25.58 29.89 24.50
C SER A 26 -24.12 30.15 24.83
N SER A 27 -23.90 30.80 25.96
CA SER A 27 -22.64 30.73 26.71
C SER A 27 -22.99 30.36 28.15
N THR A 28 -22.75 29.11 28.55
CA THR A 28 -22.35 28.74 29.91
C THR A 28 -21.63 27.40 29.88
N GLU A 29 -20.49 27.38 30.55
CA GLU A 29 -19.54 26.29 30.76
C GLU A 29 -20.16 25.02 31.39
N ALA A 30 -19.63 23.84 31.04
CA ALA A 30 -18.82 23.00 31.95
C ALA A 30 -18.78 21.50 31.56
N THR A 31 -17.54 20.98 31.55
CA THR A 31 -17.09 19.62 31.92
C THR A 31 -17.36 18.40 31.03
N ALA A 32 -16.25 17.70 30.79
CA ALA A 32 -16.08 16.44 30.08
C ALA A 32 -16.47 15.21 30.92
N THR A 33 -17.05 14.16 30.31
CA THR A 33 -16.60 12.75 30.42
C THR A 33 -17.29 11.82 29.41
N GLU A 34 -16.48 10.91 28.87
CA GLU A 34 -16.71 9.61 28.21
C GLU A 34 -18.12 9.03 28.01
N SER A 35 -18.37 8.67 26.73
CA SER A 35 -18.86 7.38 26.24
C SER A 35 -19.42 6.35 27.24
N LYS A 36 -20.73 6.11 27.19
CA LYS A 36 -21.36 4.81 27.55
C LYS A 36 -22.60 4.56 26.69
N ILE A 37 -22.66 3.35 26.13
CA ILE A 37 -23.77 2.79 25.35
C ILE A 37 -25.01 2.68 26.25
N PRO A 38 -26.23 3.01 25.77
CA PRO A 38 -27.45 2.89 26.57
C PRO A 38 -27.78 1.43 26.90
N GLU A 39 -28.09 1.16 28.17
CA GLU A 39 -28.26 -0.19 28.76
C GLU A 39 -29.38 -1.03 28.11
N GLU A 40 -30.36 -0.39 27.47
CA GLU A 40 -31.42 -1.09 26.71
C GLU A 40 -30.87 -1.97 25.58
N LEU A 41 -29.76 -1.59 24.95
CA LEU A 41 -29.15 -2.38 23.87
C LEU A 41 -28.46 -3.64 24.40
N LEU A 42 -27.95 -3.61 25.64
CA LEU A 42 -27.30 -4.75 26.25
C LEU A 42 -28.32 -5.79 26.73
N GLU A 43 -29.43 -5.36 27.34
CA GLU A 43 -30.49 -6.29 27.77
C GLU A 43 -31.15 -7.01 26.60
N ARG A 44 -31.32 -6.32 25.46
CA ARG A 44 -31.88 -6.93 24.25
C ARG A 44 -30.97 -8.01 23.65
N THR A 45 -29.65 -7.84 23.76
CA THR A 45 -28.68 -8.84 23.31
C THR A 45 -28.55 -10.02 24.28
N ALA A 46 -28.67 -9.77 25.59
CA ALA A 46 -28.69 -10.82 26.61
C ALA A 46 -29.94 -11.71 26.50
N ALA A 47 -31.11 -11.12 26.21
CA ALA A 47 -32.35 -11.86 26.01
C ALA A 47 -32.39 -12.74 24.74
N ALA A 48 -31.49 -12.48 23.78
CA ALA A 48 -31.34 -13.31 22.58
C ALA A 48 -30.41 -14.52 22.79
N GLY A 49 -29.65 -14.57 23.88
CA GLY A 49 -28.64 -15.59 24.16
C GLY A 49 -29.14 -16.88 24.82
N SER A 50 -30.42 -16.98 25.20
CA SER A 50 -30.93 -18.09 26.00
C SER A 50 -32.15 -18.80 25.39
N LYS A 51 -31.94 -19.51 24.27
CA LYS A 51 -32.75 -20.70 23.93
C LYS A 51 -31.87 -21.78 23.29
N PRO A 52 -31.83 -23.01 23.83
CA PRO A 52 -30.92 -24.05 23.38
C PRO A 52 -31.37 -24.67 22.06
N SER A 53 -30.35 -24.98 21.25
CA SER A 53 -30.42 -25.79 20.03
C SER A 53 -30.65 -27.25 20.40
N ALA A 54 -31.67 -27.88 19.80
CA ALA A 54 -31.83 -29.33 19.81
C ALA A 54 -31.94 -29.81 18.36
N VAL A 55 -30.89 -30.48 17.89
CA VAL A 55 -30.84 -31.19 16.62
C VAL A 55 -31.49 -32.56 16.82
N ALA A 56 -32.51 -32.88 16.02
CA ALA A 56 -32.98 -34.24 15.84
C ALA A 56 -33.16 -34.51 14.34
N THR A 57 -32.29 -35.36 13.81
CA THR A 57 -32.40 -36.01 12.50
C THR A 57 -33.52 -37.05 12.53
N LYS A 58 -34.46 -36.98 11.59
CA LYS A 58 -35.20 -38.16 11.12
C LYS A 58 -35.81 -37.94 9.74
N ASP A 59 -35.41 -38.79 8.80
CA ASP A 59 -36.12 -39.08 7.54
C ASP A 59 -37.59 -39.42 7.82
N ALA A 60 -38.49 -38.83 7.04
CA ALA A 60 -39.68 -39.47 6.48
C ALA A 60 -40.47 -38.45 5.65
N SER A 61 -40.74 -38.86 4.42
CA SER A 61 -41.69 -38.29 3.47
C SER A 61 -43.05 -38.01 4.11
N GLU A 62 -43.61 -36.83 3.91
CA GLU A 62 -45.06 -36.64 3.81
C GLU A 62 -45.40 -35.27 3.19
N GLU A 63 -46.20 -35.35 2.14
CA GLU A 63 -46.77 -34.26 1.34
C GLU A 63 -47.95 -33.66 2.12
N ILE A 64 -47.85 -32.41 2.58
CA ILE A 64 -48.99 -31.71 3.20
C ILE A 64 -49.01 -30.23 2.78
N THR A 65 -49.93 -29.98 1.84
CA THR A 65 -50.80 -28.81 1.65
C THR A 65 -50.24 -27.39 1.91
N SER A 66 -50.28 -26.57 0.86
CA SER A 66 -49.99 -25.14 0.86
C SER A 66 -50.86 -24.37 1.88
N PRO A 67 -50.28 -23.59 2.81
CA PRO A 67 -51.05 -22.61 3.57
C PRO A 67 -51.37 -21.41 2.67
N GLN A 68 -52.65 -21.20 2.41
CA GLN A 68 -53.19 -20.03 1.72
C GLN A 68 -52.73 -18.72 2.39
N PRO A 69 -52.31 -17.68 1.63
CA PRO A 69 -51.85 -16.42 2.23
C PRO A 69 -52.99 -15.64 2.89
N PRO A 70 -52.79 -15.00 4.05
CA PRO A 70 -53.77 -14.07 4.64
C PRO A 70 -53.96 -12.80 3.78
N PRO A 71 -55.12 -12.12 3.88
CA PRO A 71 -55.55 -11.09 2.93
C PRO A 71 -54.61 -9.87 2.86
N ALA A 72 -54.33 -9.45 1.63
CA ALA A 72 -53.51 -8.31 1.29
C ALA A 72 -54.24 -6.99 1.58
N SER A 73 -54.00 -6.40 2.74
CA SER A 73 -54.34 -4.99 2.98
C SER A 73 -53.57 -4.42 4.17
N ALA A 74 -52.33 -4.00 3.90
CA ALA A 74 -51.62 -3.03 4.71
C ALA A 74 -50.88 -2.09 3.75
N THR A 75 -51.62 -1.12 3.23
CA THR A 75 -51.12 -0.04 2.38
C THR A 75 -50.18 0.84 3.21
N GLY A 76 -48.89 0.85 2.89
CA GLY A 76 -47.97 1.87 3.41
C GLY A 76 -48.36 3.27 2.89
N PRO A 77 -47.89 4.37 3.52
CA PRO A 77 -48.36 5.74 3.26
C PRO A 77 -48.23 6.27 1.81
N ALA A 78 -47.65 5.50 0.89
CA ALA A 78 -47.43 5.86 -0.51
C ALA A 78 -47.89 4.80 -1.54
N GLY A 79 -48.68 3.79 -1.15
CA GLY A 79 -49.35 2.91 -2.13
C GLY A 79 -48.47 1.88 -2.87
N HIS A 80 -47.22 1.66 -2.46
CA HIS A 80 -46.37 0.61 -3.02
C HIS A 80 -46.51 -0.71 -2.24
N THR A 81 -46.65 -1.83 -2.94
CA THR A 81 -46.82 -3.19 -2.37
C THR A 81 -45.52 -3.82 -1.87
N GLN A 82 -44.39 -3.12 -1.98
CA GLN A 82 -43.09 -3.58 -1.54
C GLN A 82 -42.83 -3.09 -0.11
N ARG A 83 -42.64 -4.02 0.83
CA ARG A 83 -42.31 -3.71 2.23
C ARG A 83 -40.88 -3.18 2.29
N LEU A 84 -40.71 -1.85 2.35
CA LEU A 84 -39.42 -1.19 2.53
C LEU A 84 -38.86 -1.50 3.92
N LEU A 85 -38.17 -2.63 4.08
CA LEU A 85 -37.65 -3.08 5.37
C LEU A 85 -36.40 -2.31 5.83
N ALA A 86 -35.73 -1.59 4.93
CA ALA A 86 -34.77 -0.54 5.25
C ALA A 86 -34.45 0.27 3.98
N VAL A 87 -34.52 1.59 4.04
CA VAL A 87 -33.91 2.44 3.02
C VAL A 87 -32.41 2.42 3.27
N VAL A 88 -31.68 1.58 2.53
CA VAL A 88 -30.22 1.65 2.51
C VAL A 88 -29.83 2.91 1.74
N LYS A 89 -29.16 3.84 2.42
CA LYS A 89 -28.60 5.05 1.83
C LYS A 89 -27.70 4.63 0.66
N SER A 90 -28.12 4.87 -0.57
CA SER A 90 -27.41 4.49 -1.82
C SER A 90 -26.01 5.10 -1.98
N GLY A 91 -25.55 5.90 -1.02
CA GLY A 91 -24.31 6.68 -1.12
C GLY A 91 -23.01 5.88 -0.93
N SER A 92 -23.05 4.59 -0.58
CA SER A 92 -21.82 3.80 -0.35
C SER A 92 -21.64 2.57 -1.24
N ILE A 93 -22.50 2.33 -2.24
CA ILE A 93 -22.42 1.11 -3.08
C ILE A 93 -21.68 1.36 -4.40
N GLN A 94 -21.43 2.62 -4.78
CA GLN A 94 -20.59 2.94 -5.92
C GLN A 94 -19.53 3.93 -5.48
N ASP A 95 -18.29 3.43 -5.36
CA ASP A 95 -17.11 4.26 -5.34
C ASP A 95 -16.99 4.89 -6.74
N VAL A 96 -17.72 5.99 -6.95
CA VAL A 96 -17.70 6.75 -8.20
C VAL A 96 -16.33 7.40 -8.24
N LYS A 97 -15.33 6.69 -8.78
CA LYS A 97 -14.04 7.30 -9.13
C LYS A 97 -14.36 8.55 -9.95
N LEU A 98 -14.11 9.71 -9.35
CA LEU A 98 -14.50 11.04 -9.83
C LEU A 98 -13.91 11.43 -11.20
N LYS A 99 -13.09 10.55 -11.80
CA LYS A 99 -12.65 10.64 -13.18
C LYS A 99 -12.95 9.33 -13.90
N PRO A 100 -13.70 9.36 -15.01
CA PRO A 100 -13.70 8.28 -15.98
C PRO A 100 -12.25 8.04 -16.40
N VAL A 101 -11.66 6.94 -15.94
CA VAL A 101 -10.34 6.51 -16.40
C VAL A 101 -10.58 5.75 -17.69
N ASP A 102 -9.88 6.13 -18.75
CA ASP A 102 -9.91 5.39 -20.00
C ASP A 102 -9.29 4.00 -19.77
N LYS A 103 -10.14 2.98 -19.74
CA LYS A 103 -9.74 1.61 -19.49
C LYS A 103 -9.73 0.86 -20.81
N VAL A 104 -8.56 0.38 -21.19
CA VAL A 104 -8.39 -0.51 -22.34
C VAL A 104 -8.31 -1.95 -21.88
N HIS A 105 -8.71 -2.88 -22.77
CA HIS A 105 -8.55 -4.30 -22.52
C HIS A 105 -7.06 -4.66 -22.51
N VAL A 106 -6.65 -5.44 -21.51
CA VAL A 106 -5.27 -5.92 -21.31
C VAL A 106 -4.75 -6.63 -22.55
N TRP A 107 -5.58 -7.49 -23.13
CA TRP A 107 -5.35 -8.08 -24.44
C TRP A 107 -6.04 -7.23 -25.52
N PRO A 108 -5.39 -6.89 -26.64
CA PRO A 108 -3.98 -7.14 -26.97
C PRO A 108 -3.02 -6.01 -26.53
N HIS A 109 -3.55 -4.86 -26.10
CA HIS A 109 -2.80 -3.60 -25.97
C HIS A 109 -1.59 -3.67 -25.03
N LEU A 110 -1.79 -4.18 -23.81
CA LEU A 110 -0.74 -4.27 -22.80
C LEU A 110 0.22 -5.42 -23.11
N LEU A 111 -0.31 -6.57 -23.52
CA LEU A 111 0.52 -7.76 -23.82
C LEU A 111 1.47 -7.56 -24.99
N ILE A 112 1.08 -6.81 -26.04
CA ILE A 112 1.99 -6.52 -27.16
C ILE A 112 3.16 -5.66 -26.68
N VAL A 113 2.90 -4.63 -25.87
CA VAL A 113 3.96 -3.74 -25.36
C VAL A 113 4.90 -4.48 -24.43
N GLU A 114 4.39 -5.31 -23.52
CA GLU A 114 5.20 -6.13 -22.63
C GLU A 114 6.03 -7.16 -23.40
N PHE A 115 5.44 -7.81 -24.42
CA PHE A 115 6.17 -8.76 -25.26
C PHE A 115 7.30 -8.09 -26.05
N VAL A 116 7.05 -6.91 -26.62
CA VAL A 116 8.10 -6.14 -27.30
C VAL A 116 9.19 -5.69 -26.32
N ALA A 117 8.83 -5.25 -25.10
CA ALA A 117 9.81 -4.91 -24.07
C ALA A 117 10.64 -6.13 -23.65
N ALA A 118 10.03 -7.30 -23.48
CA ALA A 118 10.73 -8.55 -23.16
C ALA A 118 11.69 -8.97 -24.29
N LEU A 119 11.27 -8.88 -25.55
CA LEU A 119 12.15 -9.11 -26.69
C LEU A 119 13.30 -8.10 -26.74
N ALA A 120 13.04 -6.82 -26.46
CA ALA A 120 14.07 -5.79 -26.44
C ALA A 120 15.11 -6.03 -25.34
N VAL A 121 14.68 -6.38 -24.12
CA VAL A 121 15.59 -6.73 -23.02
C VAL A 121 16.38 -8.00 -23.34
N THR A 122 15.73 -9.02 -23.92
CA THR A 122 16.41 -10.26 -24.33
C THR A 122 17.45 -9.99 -25.40
N ALA A 123 17.11 -9.23 -26.44
CA ALA A 123 18.03 -8.84 -27.50
C ALA A 123 19.20 -8.02 -26.95
N PHE A 124 18.92 -7.07 -26.05
CA PHE A 124 19.97 -6.30 -25.37
C PHE A 124 20.93 -7.21 -24.60
N CYS A 125 20.43 -8.14 -23.78
CA CYS A 125 21.27 -9.08 -23.03
C CYS A 125 22.10 -9.98 -23.95
N VAL A 126 21.52 -10.48 -25.05
CA VAL A 126 22.24 -11.32 -26.03
C VAL A 126 23.35 -10.52 -26.71
N VAL A 127 23.05 -9.32 -27.19
CA VAL A 127 24.04 -8.45 -27.84
C VAL A 127 25.15 -8.07 -26.85
N PHE A 128 24.80 -7.71 -25.62
CA PHE A 128 25.77 -7.40 -24.57
C PHE A 128 26.68 -8.60 -24.26
N SER A 129 26.13 -9.80 -24.16
CA SER A 129 26.88 -11.04 -23.90
C SER A 129 27.84 -11.44 -25.02
N ILE A 130 27.63 -10.97 -26.26
CA ILE A 130 28.58 -11.20 -27.37
C ILE A 130 29.85 -10.36 -27.19
N PHE A 131 29.71 -9.15 -26.64
CA PHE A 131 30.84 -8.21 -26.48
C PHE A 131 31.53 -8.29 -25.12
N VAL A 132 30.81 -8.71 -24.07
CA VAL A 132 31.32 -8.76 -22.69
C VAL A 132 31.33 -10.20 -22.21
N ASN A 133 32.54 -10.77 -22.07
CA ASN A 133 32.72 -12.10 -21.49
C ASN A 133 32.58 -12.04 -19.97
N ALA A 134 31.93 -13.07 -19.40
CA ALA A 134 31.86 -13.22 -17.96
C ALA A 134 33.26 -13.51 -17.38
N PRO A 135 33.74 -12.77 -16.38
CA PRO A 135 34.98 -13.07 -15.69
C PRO A 135 34.77 -14.25 -14.75
N LEU A 136 34.90 -15.46 -15.29
CA LEU A 136 34.90 -16.69 -14.51
C LEU A 136 36.29 -16.93 -13.95
N LEU A 137 36.37 -17.17 -12.63
CA LEU A 137 37.60 -17.59 -11.97
C LEU A 137 37.94 -19.06 -12.30
N GLU A 138 39.15 -19.48 -11.91
CA GLU A 138 39.58 -20.88 -12.00
C GLU A 138 38.67 -21.81 -11.17
N LEU A 139 38.78 -23.12 -11.43
CA LEU A 139 38.08 -24.13 -10.65
C LEU A 139 38.40 -23.98 -9.16
N ALA A 140 37.36 -24.12 -8.32
CA ALA A 140 37.47 -23.88 -6.89
C ALA A 140 38.55 -24.76 -6.23
N ASN A 141 39.45 -24.10 -5.50
CA ASN A 141 40.51 -24.74 -4.72
C ASN A 141 40.34 -24.42 -3.23
N PHE A 142 40.06 -25.42 -2.40
CA PHE A 142 39.87 -25.23 -0.96
C PHE A 142 41.11 -24.70 -0.21
N ASN A 143 42.31 -24.85 -0.79
CA ASN A 143 43.55 -24.38 -0.18
C ASN A 143 43.93 -22.94 -0.59
N GLN A 144 43.15 -22.30 -1.46
CA GLN A 144 43.45 -20.96 -1.97
C GLN A 144 42.21 -20.08 -1.95
N THR A 145 42.28 -19.00 -1.17
CA THR A 145 41.25 -17.95 -1.18
C THR A 145 41.60 -16.94 -2.27
N PRO A 146 40.70 -16.66 -3.22
CA PRO A 146 40.90 -15.62 -4.23
C PRO A 146 41.18 -14.26 -3.58
N ASN A 147 42.14 -13.52 -4.12
CA ASN A 147 42.49 -12.18 -3.67
C ASN A 147 42.57 -11.25 -4.90
N PRO A 148 41.70 -10.24 -5.03
CA PRO A 148 40.69 -9.77 -4.08
C PRO A 148 39.43 -10.64 -4.03
N SER A 149 38.93 -10.94 -2.84
CA SER A 149 37.64 -11.62 -2.67
C SER A 149 36.50 -10.60 -2.70
N LYS A 150 36.19 -10.07 -3.89
CA LYS A 150 35.05 -9.15 -4.09
C LYS A 150 33.76 -9.94 -4.29
N ALA A 151 32.71 -9.56 -3.57
CA ALA A 151 31.37 -10.09 -3.78
C ALA A 151 30.78 -9.55 -5.09
N PRO A 152 29.76 -10.22 -5.64
CA PRO A 152 28.99 -9.68 -6.77
C PRO A 152 28.47 -8.26 -6.49
N TRP A 153 28.33 -7.44 -7.52
CA TRP A 153 28.00 -6.01 -7.41
C TRP A 153 26.75 -5.69 -6.57
N TYR A 154 25.75 -6.57 -6.57
CA TYR A 154 24.52 -6.43 -5.79
C TYR A 154 24.71 -6.70 -4.28
N PHE A 155 25.80 -7.37 -3.88
CA PHE A 155 26.19 -7.59 -2.48
C PHE A 155 27.39 -6.75 -2.05
N LEU A 156 28.07 -6.10 -2.98
CA LEU A 156 29.31 -5.40 -2.72
C LEU A 156 29.13 -4.21 -1.75
N GLY A 157 27.98 -3.52 -1.79
CA GLY A 157 27.66 -2.49 -0.79
C GLY A 157 27.51 -3.06 0.62
N LEU A 158 27.01 -4.29 0.75
CA LEU A 158 26.90 -4.98 2.04
C LEU A 158 28.28 -5.45 2.49
N GLN A 159 29.12 -5.95 1.58
CA GLN A 159 30.50 -6.30 1.90
C GLN A 159 31.31 -5.09 2.42
N GLU A 160 31.11 -3.92 1.83
CA GLU A 160 31.74 -2.68 2.31
C GLU A 160 31.32 -2.37 3.75
N LEU A 161 30.04 -2.56 4.09
CA LEU A 161 29.52 -2.40 5.45
C LEU A 161 30.15 -3.40 6.44
N LEU A 162 30.47 -4.63 6.00
CA LEU A 162 31.15 -5.64 6.82
C LEU A 162 32.59 -5.26 7.20
N THR A 163 33.22 -4.31 6.49
CA THR A 163 34.55 -3.84 6.89
C THR A 163 34.51 -2.91 8.10
N MET A 164 33.37 -2.28 8.35
CA MET A 164 33.21 -1.26 9.39
C MET A 164 32.52 -1.82 10.65
N PHE A 165 31.65 -2.81 10.50
CA PHE A 165 30.86 -3.38 11.59
C PHE A 165 31.13 -4.87 11.80
N HIS A 166 30.80 -5.36 12.99
CA HIS A 166 30.86 -6.78 13.29
C HIS A 166 29.98 -7.59 12.31
N PRO A 167 30.41 -8.77 11.81
CA PRO A 167 29.70 -9.52 10.77
C PRO A 167 28.23 -9.82 11.08
N MET A 168 27.90 -10.10 12.34
CA MET A 168 26.50 -10.32 12.75
C MET A 168 25.62 -9.07 12.56
N VAL A 169 26.17 -7.88 12.81
CA VAL A 169 25.42 -6.63 12.72
C VAL A 169 25.26 -6.21 11.26
N ALA A 170 26.36 -6.17 10.51
CA ALA A 170 26.35 -5.76 9.09
C ALA A 170 25.64 -6.77 8.18
N GLY A 171 25.86 -8.07 8.39
CA GLY A 171 25.35 -9.12 7.50
C GLY A 171 23.93 -9.58 7.85
N VAL A 172 23.55 -9.58 9.13
CA VAL A 172 22.27 -10.17 9.58
C VAL A 172 21.33 -9.11 10.14
N THR A 173 21.77 -8.34 11.14
CA THR A 173 20.89 -7.41 11.84
C THR A 173 20.40 -6.26 10.96
N ILE A 174 21.30 -5.57 10.24
CA ILE A 174 20.93 -4.43 9.41
C ILE A 174 20.04 -4.84 8.23
N PRO A 175 20.40 -5.85 7.40
CA PRO A 175 19.53 -6.30 6.31
C PRO A 175 18.23 -6.91 6.84
N GLY A 176 18.28 -7.65 7.94
CA GLY A 176 17.11 -8.21 8.59
C GLY A 176 16.13 -7.12 9.04
N LEU A 177 16.61 -6.08 9.72
CA LEU A 177 15.78 -4.94 10.12
C LEU A 177 15.21 -4.20 8.91
N ALA A 178 16.01 -3.99 7.86
CA ALA A 178 15.53 -3.36 6.63
C ALA A 178 14.38 -4.17 5.98
N LEU A 179 14.49 -5.50 5.96
CA LEU A 179 13.44 -6.38 5.47
C LEU A 179 12.19 -6.34 6.36
N PHE A 180 12.35 -6.36 7.69
CA PHE A 180 11.23 -6.21 8.62
C PHE A 180 10.52 -4.86 8.45
N LEU A 181 11.28 -3.76 8.27
CA LEU A 181 10.71 -2.44 7.98
C LEU A 181 9.98 -2.42 6.64
N LEU A 182 10.48 -3.12 5.62
CA LEU A 182 9.82 -3.24 4.33
C LEU A 182 8.50 -4.03 4.42
N ILE A 183 8.47 -5.11 5.21
CA ILE A 183 7.24 -5.87 5.51
C ILE A 183 6.23 -4.98 6.24
N LEU A 184 6.70 -4.12 7.15
CA LEU A 184 5.84 -3.23 7.92
C LEU A 184 5.48 -1.93 7.17
N ALA A 185 6.14 -1.65 6.05
CA ALA A 185 5.95 -0.44 5.24
C ALA A 185 4.47 -0.15 4.89
N PRO A 186 3.65 -1.11 4.40
CA PRO A 186 2.24 -0.84 4.10
C PRO A 186 1.39 -0.48 5.34
N TYR A 187 1.87 -0.79 6.56
CA TYR A 187 1.15 -0.48 7.80
C TYR A 187 1.62 0.84 8.44
N ILE A 188 2.89 1.21 8.22
CA ILE A 188 3.48 2.47 8.70
C ILE A 188 3.05 3.63 7.80
N ASP A 189 3.01 3.41 6.49
CA ASP A 189 2.68 4.44 5.50
C ASP A 189 1.16 4.66 5.40
N LYS A 190 0.66 5.59 6.19
CA LYS A 190 -0.76 5.97 6.24
C LYS A 190 -1.12 7.12 5.31
N ASN A 191 -0.32 7.40 4.28
CA ASN A 191 -0.57 8.55 3.42
C ASN A 191 -1.84 8.34 2.56
N PRO A 192 -2.81 9.27 2.57
CA PRO A 192 -4.07 9.11 1.82
C PRO A 192 -3.90 9.27 0.30
N SER A 193 -2.78 9.82 -0.18
CA SER A 193 -2.47 9.99 -1.60
C SER A 193 -1.29 9.12 -2.02
N ASN A 194 -1.40 8.49 -3.19
CA ASN A 194 -0.29 7.73 -3.80
C ASN A 194 0.52 8.57 -4.81
N LYS A 195 0.20 9.86 -4.96
CA LYS A 195 0.91 10.71 -5.91
C LYS A 195 2.32 11.00 -5.39
N PRO A 196 3.36 10.97 -6.26
CA PRO A 196 4.72 11.30 -5.85
C PRO A 196 4.85 12.71 -5.26
N GLU A 197 4.08 13.68 -5.79
CA GLU A 197 4.10 15.07 -5.36
C GLU A 197 3.69 15.28 -3.90
N ASP A 198 2.82 14.40 -3.37
CA ASP A 198 2.31 14.47 -2.00
C ASP A 198 3.22 13.70 -1.02
N ARG A 199 4.26 13.00 -1.52
CA ARG A 199 5.11 12.07 -0.75
C ARG A 199 6.57 12.51 -0.68
N LYS A 200 6.84 13.82 -0.73
CA LYS A 200 8.19 14.39 -0.79
C LYS A 200 9.15 13.88 0.30
N PHE A 201 8.64 13.71 1.53
CA PHE A 201 9.44 13.19 2.65
C PHE A 201 9.83 11.71 2.47
N ALA A 202 8.89 10.86 2.04
CA ALA A 202 9.19 9.45 1.78
C ALA A 202 10.16 9.28 0.59
N ILE A 203 9.98 10.09 -0.46
CA ILE A 203 10.85 10.09 -1.63
C ILE A 203 12.26 10.60 -1.27
N SER A 204 12.38 11.66 -0.47
CA SER A 204 13.69 12.15 -0.04
C SER A 204 14.43 11.13 0.82
N LEU A 205 13.73 10.47 1.75
CA LEU A 205 14.29 9.38 2.55
C LEU A 205 14.75 8.20 1.68
N MET A 206 13.92 7.78 0.71
CA MET A 206 14.28 6.73 -0.24
C MET A 206 15.49 7.13 -1.11
N THR A 207 15.56 8.41 -1.51
CA THR A 207 16.69 8.93 -2.28
C THR A 207 17.98 8.88 -1.46
N VAL A 208 17.95 9.32 -0.20
CA VAL A 208 19.12 9.22 0.70
C VAL A 208 19.54 7.76 0.90
N HIS A 209 18.57 6.86 1.08
CA HIS A 209 18.82 5.42 1.18
C HIS A 209 19.52 4.87 -0.08
N LEU A 210 19.01 5.20 -1.28
CA LEU A 210 19.63 4.77 -2.54
C LEU A 210 21.03 5.37 -2.73
N MET A 211 21.22 6.65 -2.39
CA MET A 211 22.54 7.31 -2.49
C MET A 211 23.54 6.69 -1.52
N PHE A 212 23.12 6.37 -0.28
CA PHE A 212 23.97 5.69 0.69
C PHE A 212 24.48 4.34 0.16
N TRP A 213 23.58 3.50 -0.37
CA TRP A 213 23.97 2.21 -0.95
C TRP A 213 24.79 2.34 -2.23
N ALA A 214 24.46 3.29 -3.10
CA ALA A 214 25.24 3.55 -4.31
C ALA A 214 26.68 3.97 -3.97
N VAL A 215 26.87 4.82 -2.96
CA VAL A 215 28.21 5.23 -2.51
C VAL A 215 29.00 4.04 -1.97
N LEU A 216 28.40 3.18 -1.15
CA LEU A 216 29.07 1.96 -0.67
C LEU A 216 29.48 1.03 -1.81
N VAL A 217 28.61 0.85 -2.81
CA VAL A 217 28.92 0.05 -4.00
C VAL A 217 30.08 0.68 -4.77
N MET A 218 30.07 2.00 -4.99
CA MET A 218 31.16 2.69 -5.67
C MET A 218 32.50 2.55 -4.91
N ILE A 219 32.49 2.64 -3.58
CA ILE A 219 33.70 2.44 -2.76
C ILE A 219 34.22 1.01 -2.92
N GLY A 220 33.37 -0.01 -2.75
CA GLY A 220 33.80 -1.40 -2.88
C GLY A 220 34.26 -1.78 -4.30
N SER A 221 33.71 -1.14 -5.33
CA SER A 221 34.06 -1.43 -6.72
C SER A 221 35.44 -0.86 -7.07
N PHE A 222 35.68 0.40 -6.73
CA PHE A 222 36.86 1.14 -7.22
C PHE A 222 37.96 1.33 -6.18
N PHE A 223 37.63 1.46 -4.89
CA PHE A 223 38.60 1.81 -3.84
C PHE A 223 39.06 0.61 -3.00
N ARG A 224 38.63 -0.60 -3.33
CA ARG A 224 39.06 -1.84 -2.65
C ARG A 224 40.04 -2.64 -3.52
N GLY A 225 41.21 -2.89 -2.96
CA GLY A 225 42.34 -3.58 -3.60
C GLY A 225 42.67 -4.92 -2.94
N PRO A 226 43.93 -5.39 -3.05
CA PRO A 226 44.37 -6.66 -2.45
C PRO A 226 44.10 -6.72 -0.94
N GLY A 227 43.59 -7.87 -0.49
CA GLY A 227 43.13 -8.10 0.88
C GLY A 227 41.85 -7.34 1.24
N PHE A 228 41.14 -6.79 0.25
CA PHE A 228 40.02 -5.87 0.45
C PHE A 228 40.42 -4.62 1.25
N ASN A 229 41.70 -4.22 1.18
CA ASN A 229 42.18 -2.98 1.80
C ASN A 229 41.74 -1.76 0.98
N PHE A 230 41.60 -0.63 1.67
CA PHE A 230 41.34 0.65 1.03
C PHE A 230 42.60 1.11 0.29
N ILE A 231 42.45 1.42 -0.99
CA ILE A 231 43.53 1.88 -1.86
C ILE A 231 43.08 3.10 -2.66
N PHE A 232 44.05 3.87 -3.16
CA PHE A 232 43.76 4.98 -4.07
C PHE A 232 43.97 4.53 -5.51
N PRO A 233 42.94 4.56 -6.38
CA PRO A 233 43.04 4.04 -7.75
C PRO A 233 44.15 4.66 -8.60
N TRP A 234 44.49 5.92 -8.34
CA TRP A 234 45.53 6.66 -9.05
C TRP A 234 46.95 6.39 -8.55
N ALA A 235 47.11 5.74 -7.39
CA ALA A 235 48.41 5.36 -6.83
C ALA A 235 48.68 3.86 -7.03
N ASP A 236 47.70 3.02 -6.72
CA ASP A 236 47.86 1.56 -6.62
C ASP A 236 47.23 0.79 -7.79
N GLY A 237 46.53 1.49 -8.70
CA GLY A 237 45.82 0.90 -9.85
C GLY A 237 44.37 0.51 -9.57
N LEU A 238 43.69 0.02 -10.61
CA LEU A 238 42.27 -0.39 -10.56
C LEU A 238 42.16 -1.92 -10.48
N PHE A 239 41.42 -2.41 -9.49
CA PHE A 239 41.16 -3.85 -9.27
C PHE A 239 39.69 -4.22 -9.55
N PHE A 240 39.11 -3.59 -10.58
CA PHE A 240 37.70 -3.77 -10.93
C PHE A 240 37.54 -5.00 -11.84
N GLU A 241 36.68 -5.92 -11.42
CA GLU A 241 36.23 -7.07 -12.21
C GLU A 241 34.79 -6.80 -12.68
N LEU A 242 34.48 -7.19 -13.92
CA LEU A 242 33.26 -6.82 -14.64
C LEU A 242 32.05 -7.72 -14.34
#